data_AF-A0A1G3AGU6-F1
#
_entry.id   AF-A0A1G3AGU6-F1
#
_cell.length_a   1.000
_cell.length_b   1.000
_cell.length_c   1.000
_cell.angle_alpha   90.00
_cell.angle_beta   90.00
_cell.angle_gamma   90.00
#
_symmetry.space_group_name_H-M   'P 1'
#
loop_
_entity.id
_entity.type
_entity.pdbx_description
1 polymer ?
#
loop_
_entity_poly.entity_id
_entity_poly.type
_entity_poly.pdbx_seq_one_letter_code
_entity_poly.pdbx_strand_id
1 'polypeptide(L)'
;MTWSAISFVERVLSSHTAVDSFTRVNDIQFIIVRRGDHPDVNAVLVDDYMLGEATVYAILEEFDDVTAVVNNGTWNHIALDWRDFAKRTGVVVLEMADFLGALNVKELAKYTTHEEREERRPKRKRSS
;
A
#
# COMPACT_ATOMS: atom_id res chain seq x y z
N MET A 1 13.58 5.55 6.88
CA MET A 1 13.56 5.25 5.44
C MET A 1 14.80 5.86 4.77
N THR A 2 15.35 5.24 3.72
CA THR A 2 16.53 5.78 3.02
C THR A 2 16.13 6.82 1.96
N TRP A 3 17.02 7.77 1.65
CA TRP A 3 16.78 8.76 0.59
C TRP A 3 16.45 8.11 -0.76
N SER A 4 17.12 6.99 -1.09
CA SER A 4 16.85 6.23 -2.31
C SER A 4 15.44 5.64 -2.38
N ALA A 5 14.88 5.21 -1.24
CA ALA A 5 13.51 4.69 -1.17
C ALA A 5 12.50 5.81 -1.42
N ILE A 6 12.68 6.97 -0.79
CA ILE A 6 11.82 8.14 -0.98
C ILE A 6 11.86 8.60 -2.44
N SER A 7 13.05 8.78 -3.02
CA SER A 7 13.18 9.19 -4.43
C SER A 7 12.60 8.16 -5.40
N PHE A 8 12.67 6.86 -5.06
CA PHE A 8 11.98 5.83 -5.83
C PHE A 8 10.46 6.05 -5.80
N VAL A 9 9.87 6.27 -4.63
CA VAL A 9 8.42 6.48 -4.50
C VAL A 9 7.96 7.74 -5.22
N GLU A 10 8.66 8.86 -5.03
CA GLU A 10 8.36 10.12 -5.73
C GLU A 10 8.40 9.93 -7.25
N ARG A 11 9.41 9.22 -7.76
CA ARG A 11 9.54 8.92 -9.18
C ARG A 11 8.37 8.07 -9.68
N VAL A 12 8.02 6.97 -9.01
CA VAL A 12 6.92 6.11 -9.49
C VAL A 12 5.59 6.84 -9.43
N LEU A 13 5.29 7.58 -8.36
CA LEU A 13 4.07 8.38 -8.24
C LEU A 13 3.97 9.45 -9.33
N SER A 14 5.06 10.16 -9.63
CA SER A 14 5.09 11.20 -10.68
C SER A 14 4.76 10.66 -12.08
N SER A 15 5.08 9.39 -12.34
CA SER A 15 4.86 8.71 -13.62
C SER A 15 3.57 7.88 -13.66
N HIS A 16 2.88 7.74 -12.53
CA HIS A 16 1.76 6.82 -12.39
C HIS A 16 0.50 7.39 -13.06
N THR A 17 -0.15 6.60 -13.91
CA THR A 17 -1.28 7.08 -14.73
C THR A 17 -2.53 7.45 -13.91
N ALA A 18 -2.74 6.82 -12.75
CA ALA A 18 -3.84 7.13 -11.85
C ALA A 18 -3.57 8.30 -10.87
N VAL A 19 -2.35 8.85 -10.85
CA VAL A 19 -1.97 9.95 -9.95
C VAL A 19 -2.00 11.26 -10.71
N ASP A 20 -2.68 12.26 -10.17
CA ASP A 20 -2.71 13.61 -10.71
C ASP A 20 -1.56 14.44 -10.15
N SER A 21 -1.44 14.43 -8.83
CA SER A 21 -0.36 15.08 -8.08
C SER A 21 -0.13 14.37 -6.75
N PHE A 22 0.98 14.66 -6.09
CA PHE A 22 1.22 14.21 -4.73
C PHE A 22 2.05 15.24 -3.96
N THR A 23 1.91 15.26 -2.65
CA THR A 23 2.73 16.06 -1.74
C THR A 23 3.28 15.15 -0.65
N ARG A 24 4.60 15.22 -0.43
CA ARG A 24 5.25 14.58 0.72
C ARG A 24 5.12 15.50 1.94
N VAL A 25 4.60 14.97 3.02
CA VAL A 25 4.47 15.62 4.33
C VAL A 25 5.06 14.70 5.40
N ASN A 26 5.38 15.24 6.58
CA ASN A 26 5.80 14.47 7.76
C ASN A 26 6.85 13.37 7.45
N ASP A 27 7.83 13.70 6.60
CA ASP A 27 8.89 12.83 6.08
C ASP A 27 8.41 11.62 5.24
N ILE A 28 7.64 10.70 5.81
CA ILE A 28 7.26 9.43 5.16
C ILE A 28 5.79 9.36 4.74
N GLN A 29 5.04 10.45 4.90
CA GLN A 29 3.62 10.53 4.54
C GLN A 29 3.44 11.21 3.18
N PHE A 30 2.55 10.66 2.36
CA PHE A 30 2.27 11.11 1.00
C PHE A 30 0.77 11.33 0.84
N ILE A 31 0.40 12.58 0.57
CA ILE A 31 -0.95 12.96 0.17
C ILE A 31 -1.00 12.87 -1.36
N ILE A 32 -1.77 11.93 -1.88
CA ILE A 32 -1.82 11.57 -3.30
C ILE A 32 -3.21 11.93 -3.84
N VAL A 33 -3.25 12.91 -4.74
CA VAL A 33 -4.46 13.26 -5.47
C VAL A 33 -4.59 12.33 -6.66
N ARG A 34 -5.70 11.59 -6.73
CA ARG A 34 -5.93 10.63 -7.81
C ARG A 34 -6.74 11.25 -8.94
N ARG A 35 -6.49 10.82 -10.17
CA ARG A 35 -7.23 11.28 -11.36
C ARG A 35 -8.64 10.72 -11.39
N GLY A 36 -9.55 11.45 -12.03
CA GLY A 36 -10.92 11.02 -12.27
C GLY A 36 -11.79 11.12 -11.02
N ASP A 37 -12.63 10.11 -10.77
CA ASP A 37 -13.55 10.03 -9.63
C ASP A 37 -13.01 9.13 -8.50
N HIS A 38 -11.69 8.90 -8.48
CA HIS A 38 -11.01 8.11 -7.47
C HIS A 38 -10.75 8.97 -6.22
N PRO A 39 -11.14 8.54 -5.01
CA PRO A 39 -10.86 9.28 -3.76
C PRO A 39 -9.37 9.51 -3.54
N ASP A 40 -8.96 10.61 -2.92
CA ASP A 40 -7.55 10.83 -2.58
C ASP A 40 -7.01 9.78 -1.60
N VAL A 41 -5.69 9.61 -1.61
CA VAL A 41 -5.00 8.62 -0.76
C VAL A 41 -3.98 9.34 0.09
N ASN A 42 -4.08 9.14 1.40
CA ASN A 42 -3.06 9.53 2.37
C ASN A 42 -2.30 8.26 2.79
N ALA A 43 -1.06 8.12 2.32
CA ALA A 43 -0.25 6.92 2.46
C ALA A 43 0.98 7.19 3.35
N VAL A 44 1.24 6.30 4.31
CA VAL A 44 2.50 6.30 5.09
C VAL A 44 3.38 5.17 4.59
N LEU A 45 4.63 5.50 4.24
CA LEU A 45 5.60 4.51 3.78
C LEU A 45 6.44 3.98 4.95
N VAL A 46 6.55 2.67 5.04
CA VAL A 46 7.40 2.00 6.02
C VAL A 46 8.37 1.03 5.35
N ASP A 47 9.40 0.64 6.10
CA ASP A 47 10.38 -0.34 5.68
C ASP A 47 10.63 -1.32 6.84
N ASP A 48 9.56 -2.03 7.21
CA ASP A 48 9.56 -3.00 8.31
C ASP A 48 9.61 -4.42 7.78
N TYR A 49 10.62 -5.16 8.22
CA TYR A 49 10.82 -6.57 7.82
C TYR A 49 9.60 -7.45 8.14
N MET A 50 8.96 -7.22 9.28
CA MET A 50 7.66 -7.80 9.62
C MET A 50 6.72 -6.71 10.10
N LEU A 51 5.73 -6.38 9.27
CA LEU A 51 4.73 -5.37 9.58
C LEU A 51 3.51 -6.04 10.22
N GLY A 52 3.30 -5.81 11.52
CA GLY A 52 2.16 -6.32 12.29
C GLY A 52 1.20 -5.22 12.74
N GLU A 53 0.04 -5.60 13.28
CA GLU A 53 -1.01 -4.64 13.67
C GLU A 53 -0.51 -3.58 14.66
N ALA A 54 0.32 -3.94 15.65
CA ALA A 54 0.81 -2.98 16.66
C ALA A 54 1.60 -1.83 16.03
N THR A 55 2.45 -2.13 15.05
CA THR A 55 3.21 -1.12 14.29
C THR A 55 2.26 -0.24 13.48
N VAL A 56 1.25 -0.84 12.84
CA VAL A 56 0.26 -0.08 12.09
C VAL A 56 -0.53 0.85 13.01
N TYR A 57 -0.94 0.40 14.20
CA TYR A 57 -1.60 1.28 15.17
C TYR A 57 -0.70 2.44 15.61
N ALA A 58 0.58 2.20 15.88
CA ALA A 58 1.51 3.28 16.23
C ALA A 58 1.62 4.33 15.10
N ILE A 59 1.60 3.90 13.83
CA ILE A 59 1.54 4.81 12.67
C ILE A 59 0.24 5.62 12.68
N LEU A 60 -0.90 4.98 12.96
CA LEU A 60 -2.20 5.69 13.01
C LEU A 60 -2.30 6.67 14.20
N GLU A 61 -1.51 6.48 15.24
CA GLU A 61 -1.38 7.43 16.36
C GLU A 61 -0.47 8.62 16.02
N GLU A 62 0.55 8.40 15.18
CA GLU A 62 1.53 9.42 14.80
C GLU A 62 1.11 10.27 13.59
N PHE A 63 0.38 9.67 12.65
CA PHE A 63 0.01 10.31 11.39
C PHE A 63 -1.51 10.43 11.26
N ASP A 64 -1.96 11.64 10.93
CA ASP A 64 -3.38 11.93 10.76
C ASP A 64 -3.92 11.46 9.39
N ASP A 65 -5.21 11.13 9.37
CA ASP A 65 -6.02 10.82 8.17
C ASP A 65 -5.42 9.72 7.27
N VAL A 66 -4.66 8.79 7.83
CA VAL A 66 -4.02 7.71 7.07
C VAL A 66 -5.08 6.79 6.47
N THR A 67 -4.96 6.53 5.17
CA THR A 67 -5.84 5.61 4.41
C THR A 67 -5.09 4.37 3.92
N ALA A 68 -3.76 4.46 3.83
CA ALA A 68 -2.91 3.35 3.42
C ALA A 68 -1.58 3.35 4.20
N VAL A 69 -1.14 2.17 4.61
CA VAL A 69 0.24 1.93 5.05
C VAL A 69 0.92 1.06 4.01
N VAL A 70 2.05 1.52 3.49
CA VAL A 70 2.73 0.89 2.36
C VAL A 70 4.10 0.40 2.80
N ASN A 71 4.30 -0.92 2.74
CA ASN A 71 5.59 -1.52 3.04
C ASN A 71 6.47 -1.55 1.78
N ASN A 72 7.61 -0.86 1.82
CA ASN A 72 8.48 -0.64 0.66
C ASN A 72 9.58 -1.70 0.47
N GLY A 73 9.72 -2.68 1.38
CA GLY A 73 10.76 -3.71 1.26
C GLY A 73 10.32 -4.92 0.45
N THR A 74 11.22 -5.40 -0.43
CA THR A 74 11.01 -6.54 -1.35
C THR A 74 10.95 -7.91 -0.65
N TRP A 75 11.37 -7.98 0.61
CA TRP A 75 11.43 -9.22 1.42
C TRP A 75 10.62 -9.09 2.71
N ASN A 76 9.74 -8.11 2.79
CA ASN A 76 9.02 -7.82 4.00
C ASN A 76 7.74 -8.65 4.05
N HIS A 77 7.39 -9.12 5.24
CA HIS A 77 6.16 -9.87 5.44
C HIS A 77 5.13 -9.00 6.13
N ILE A 78 3.94 -8.91 5.54
CA ILE A 78 2.77 -8.36 6.22
C ILE A 78 2.19 -9.47 7.09
N ALA A 79 2.46 -9.38 8.40
CA ALA A 79 2.04 -10.37 9.39
C ALA A 79 0.64 -10.06 9.97
N LEU A 80 -0.24 -9.46 9.16
CA LEU A 80 -1.62 -9.17 9.52
C LEU A 80 -2.56 -9.45 8.34
N ASP A 81 -3.80 -9.87 8.65
CA ASP A 81 -4.85 -9.94 7.63
C ASP A 81 -5.29 -8.51 7.30
N TRP A 82 -4.70 -7.95 6.25
CA TRP A 82 -4.94 -6.57 5.85
C TRP A 82 -6.41 -6.31 5.45
N ARG A 83 -7.17 -7.34 5.03
CA ARG A 83 -8.59 -7.17 4.69
C ARG A 83 -9.44 -7.05 5.94
N ASP A 84 -9.18 -7.90 6.93
CA ASP A 84 -9.85 -7.78 8.21
C ASP A 84 -9.51 -6.46 8.90
N PHE A 85 -8.23 -6.09 8.87
CA PHE A 85 -7.75 -4.80 9.39
C PHE A 85 -8.45 -3.62 8.69
N ALA A 86 -8.48 -3.60 7.35
CA ALA A 86 -9.13 -2.54 6.58
C ALA A 86 -10.63 -2.42 6.87
N LYS A 87 -11.32 -3.52 7.18
CA LYS A 87 -12.73 -3.47 7.60
C LYS A 87 -12.90 -2.84 8.98
N ARG A 88 -11.96 -3.08 9.90
CA ARG A 88 -11.98 -2.53 11.26
C ARG A 88 -11.60 -1.05 11.31
N THR A 89 -10.62 -0.64 10.51
CA THR A 89 -9.97 0.68 10.62
C THR A 89 -10.21 1.60 9.43
N GLY A 90 -10.62 1.06 8.29
CA GLY A 90 -10.66 1.80 7.02
C GLY A 90 -9.29 1.94 6.34
N VAL A 91 -8.22 1.40 6.93
CA VAL A 91 -6.84 1.54 6.45
C VAL A 91 -6.39 0.28 5.75
N VAL A 92 -5.90 0.41 4.51
CA VAL A 92 -5.30 -0.72 3.79
C VAL A 92 -3.81 -0.84 4.09
N VAL A 93 -3.32 -2.07 4.23
CA VAL A 93 -1.89 -2.35 4.39
C VAL A 93 -1.44 -3.17 3.19
N LEU A 94 -0.52 -2.63 2.39
CA LEU A 94 -0.10 -3.23 1.12
C LEU A 94 1.42 -3.13 0.95
N GLU A 95 1.99 -4.06 0.19
CA GLU A 95 3.34 -3.90 -0.35
C GLU A 95 3.34 -2.87 -1.47
N MET A 96 4.48 -2.25 -1.73
CA MET A 96 4.63 -1.21 -2.76
C MET A 96 4.08 -1.62 -4.14
N ALA A 97 4.36 -2.84 -4.60
CA ALA A 97 3.89 -3.29 -5.92
C ALA A 97 2.36 -3.38 -5.99
N ASP A 98 1.72 -3.92 -4.95
CA ASP A 98 0.26 -4.04 -4.87
C ASP A 98 -0.39 -2.68 -4.61
N PHE A 99 0.26 -1.79 -3.85
CA PHE A 99 -0.19 -0.40 -3.66
C PHE A 99 -0.27 0.35 -4.98
N LEU A 100 0.77 0.30 -5.82
CA LEU A 100 0.76 0.93 -7.14
C LEU A 100 -0.36 0.34 -8.02
N GLY A 101 -0.58 -0.97 -7.95
CA GLY A 101 -1.73 -1.60 -8.60
C GLY A 101 -3.08 -1.07 -8.08
N ALA A 102 -3.21 -0.94 -6.76
CA ALA A 102 -4.43 -0.51 -6.08
C ALA A 102 -4.81 0.93 -6.39
N LEU A 103 -3.86 1.82 -6.70
CA LEU A 103 -4.15 3.20 -7.12
C LEU A 103 -5.09 3.27 -8.35
N ASN A 104 -5.09 2.25 -9.21
CA ASN A 104 -5.96 2.15 -10.38
C ASN A 104 -7.39 1.66 -10.06
N VAL A 105 -7.68 1.29 -8.81
CA VAL A 105 -9.00 0.85 -8.36
C VAL A 105 -9.64 1.92 -7.51
N LYS A 106 -10.93 2.19 -7.72
CA LYS A 106 -11.66 3.23 -6.98
C LYS A 106 -11.53 3.08 -5.46
N GLU A 107 -11.73 1.86 -4.96
CA GLU A 107 -11.61 1.52 -3.55
C GLU A 107 -10.40 0.60 -3.34
N LEU A 108 -9.38 1.08 -2.61
CA LEU A 108 -8.15 0.31 -2.37
C LEU A 108 -8.43 -1.04 -1.71
N ALA A 109 -9.39 -1.10 -0.77
CA ALA A 109 -9.76 -2.32 -0.06
C ALA A 109 -10.31 -3.44 -0.96
N LYS A 110 -10.75 -3.10 -2.18
CA LYS A 110 -11.25 -4.06 -3.19
C LYS A 110 -10.13 -4.60 -4.10
N TYR A 111 -8.91 -4.10 -3.99
CA TYR A 111 -7.78 -4.65 -4.74
C TYR A 111 -7.53 -6.12 -4.37
N THR A 112 -7.13 -6.93 -5.34
CA THR A 112 -6.68 -8.31 -5.10
C THR A 112 -5.16 -8.34 -5.24
N THR A 113 -4.43 -8.70 -4.18
CA THR A 113 -2.96 -8.67 -4.13
C THR A 113 -2.32 -9.73 -5.03
N HIS A 114 -1.01 -9.62 -5.28
CA HIS A 114 -0.29 -10.66 -6.01
C HIS A 114 -0.38 -12.01 -5.31
N GLU A 115 -0.16 -12.03 -4.00
CA GLU A 115 -0.27 -13.22 -3.17
C GLU A 115 -1.65 -13.89 -3.31
N GLU A 116 -2.74 -13.13 -3.15
CA GLU A 116 -4.10 -13.64 -3.29
C GLU A 116 -4.42 -14.15 -4.71
N ARG A 117 -3.84 -13.52 -5.74
CA ARG A 117 -3.98 -14.01 -7.13
C ARG A 117 -3.30 -15.37 -7.30
N GLU A 118 -2.13 -15.56 -6.71
CA GLU A 118 -1.39 -16.83 -6.78
C GLU A 118 -2.07 -17.94 -5.96
N GLU A 119 -2.63 -17.63 -4.79
CA GLU A 119 -3.41 -18.58 -3.98
C GLU A 119 -4.66 -19.09 -4.71
N ARG A 120 -5.32 -18.21 -5.50
CA ARG A 120 -6.51 -18.55 -6.30
C ARG A 120 -6.18 -19.31 -7.57
N ARG A 121 -4.91 -19.41 -7.96
CA ARG A 121 -4.50 -20.03 -9.22
C ARG A 121 -4.70 -21.55 -9.14
N PRO A 122 -5.45 -22.17 -10.07
CA PRO A 122 -5.68 -23.62 -10.02
C PRO A 122 -4.34 -24.36 -10.11
N LYS A 123 -4.05 -25.21 -9.11
CA LYS A 123 -2.88 -26.08 -9.12
C LYS A 123 -2.92 -26.91 -10.40
N ARG A 124 -2.01 -26.64 -11.35
CA ARG A 124 -1.87 -27.43 -12.58
C ARG A 124 -1.71 -28.89 -12.16
N LYS A 125 -2.68 -29.75 -12.49
CA LYS A 125 -2.54 -31.20 -12.34
C LYS A 125 -1.32 -31.59 -13.17
N ARG A 126 -0.25 -32.03 -12.51
CA ARG A 126 0.85 -32.71 -13.19
C ARG A 126 0.29 -34.01 -13.72
N SER A 127 0.08 -34.09 -15.03
CA SER A 127 -0.19 -35.35 -15.71
C SER A 127 1.02 -36.24 -15.50
N SER A 128 0.83 -37.35 -14.78
CA SER A 128 1.80 -38.45 -14.68
C SER A 128 1.68 -39.38 -15.87
#